data_AF-A0A511WWB5-F1
#
_entry.id   AF-A0A511WWB5-F1
#
_cell.length_a   1.000
_cell.length_b   1.000
_cell.length_c   1.000
_cell.angle_alpha   90.00
_cell.angle_beta   90.00
_cell.angle_gamma   90.00
#
_symmetry.space_group_name_H-M   'P 1'
#
loop_
_entity.id
_entity.type
_entity.pdbx_description
1 polymer ?
#
loop_
_entity_poly.entity_id
_entity_poly.type
_entity_poly.pdbx_seq_one_letter_code
_entity_poly.pdbx_strand_id
1 'polypeptide(L)'
;MSNEVRVRYAPSPTGHLHIGNARTALFNYLYAKNAGGKVIIRIEDTDEKRNVEGGEKSQLDYLKWLGIEWDESSEKGGEYGPYRQMERLNIYKKYVDELMERGLAYKCYMTSEELEAEREAQMARGEAPKYSGAHRDLTEEQIAAFEAEGRKPSIRIRVPENHTYTFNDIVRGDITFESSDFGDWVIVKQNGTPTYNFAVAIDDYLMKITHVLRGEEHISNTPKQMMVYEAFDWEPPKFGHMTLILNEERKKLSKRDQHILQFIEQYKNLGYLPEALFNFITLLGWSPVGEEEIFTQDKLVEIFDADRLSTSPAVFDPAKLKWMNNQYIKASDLDRVVDLALPHLVEAGRLSQDMNEEDRKWARELISLYQEQLSYGAEIVELTDLFFKQEIQYDEAAMEVLEGEQVPEVLETFKKNLHELEEFTPENIKKQIKAVQKETGHKGKKLFMPVRVATTGQTHGPELPNAIHLLGLETVTVRLNDVLSKLQA
;
A
#
# COMPACT_ATOMS: atom_id res chain seq x y z
N MET A 1 14.18 24.60 -25.52
CA MET A 1 14.09 24.53 -24.06
C MET A 1 14.09 23.06 -23.71
N SER A 2 15.00 22.57 -22.88
CA SER A 2 14.97 21.14 -22.50
C SER A 2 13.65 20.88 -21.77
N ASN A 3 12.76 20.07 -22.35
CA ASN A 3 11.49 19.71 -21.73
C ASN A 3 11.79 18.81 -20.52
N GLU A 4 12.04 19.44 -19.36
CA GLU A 4 12.16 18.75 -18.07
C GLU A 4 10.93 17.87 -17.87
N VAL A 5 11.13 16.59 -17.55
CA VAL A 5 10.03 15.69 -17.24
C VAL A 5 9.36 16.16 -15.95
N ARG A 6 8.07 16.47 -16.02
CA ARG A 6 7.24 16.79 -14.87
C ARG A 6 6.04 15.85 -14.85
N VAL A 7 5.83 15.19 -13.72
CA VAL A 7 4.74 14.24 -13.50
C VAL A 7 4.04 14.55 -12.19
N ARG A 8 2.84 14.01 -11.99
CA ARG A 8 2.09 14.26 -10.76
C ARG A 8 1.40 13.03 -10.20
N TYR A 9 1.46 12.93 -8.88
CA TYR A 9 0.50 12.15 -8.11
C TYR A 9 -0.63 13.09 -7.66
N ALA A 10 -1.86 12.84 -8.11
CA ALA A 10 -2.98 13.74 -7.87
C ALA A 10 -4.17 13.05 -7.19
N PRO A 11 -4.09 12.76 -5.87
CA PRO A 11 -5.17 12.08 -5.17
C PRO A 11 -6.34 13.02 -4.84
N SER A 12 -7.55 12.51 -4.97
CA SER A 12 -8.68 13.05 -4.21
C SER A 12 -8.61 12.54 -2.76
N PRO A 13 -8.77 13.39 -1.74
CA PRO A 13 -8.63 13.01 -0.33
C PRO A 13 -9.89 12.29 0.20
N THR A 14 -10.46 11.37 -0.60
CA THR A 14 -11.70 10.65 -0.26
C THR A 14 -11.46 9.38 0.55
N GLY A 15 -10.30 9.27 1.19
CA GLY A 15 -9.87 8.10 1.96
C GLY A 15 -8.35 8.04 2.14
N HIS A 16 -7.90 7.02 2.86
CA HIS A 16 -6.49 6.77 3.17
C HIS A 16 -5.69 6.24 1.97
N LEU A 17 -4.36 6.31 2.05
CA LEU A 17 -3.46 5.78 1.02
C LEU A 17 -3.59 4.26 0.92
N HIS A 18 -4.09 3.78 -0.21
CA HIS A 18 -4.19 2.36 -0.53
C HIS A 18 -3.16 1.94 -1.59
N ILE A 19 -2.92 0.63 -1.72
CA ILE A 19 -1.90 0.06 -2.61
C ILE A 19 -2.00 0.57 -4.05
N GLY A 20 -3.19 0.61 -4.66
CA GLY A 20 -3.36 1.12 -6.02
C GLY A 20 -2.94 2.60 -6.20
N ASN A 21 -3.22 3.43 -5.20
CA ASN A 21 -2.82 4.83 -5.17
C ASN A 21 -1.30 4.96 -4.94
N ALA A 22 -0.75 4.17 -4.01
CA ALA A 22 0.68 4.10 -3.74
C ALA A 22 1.46 3.67 -4.99
N ARG A 23 0.95 2.68 -5.74
CA ARG A 23 1.53 2.26 -7.02
C ARG A 23 1.55 3.38 -8.04
N THR A 24 0.46 4.12 -8.16
CA THR A 24 0.38 5.26 -9.09
C THR A 24 1.41 6.33 -8.71
N ALA A 25 1.50 6.69 -7.42
CA ALA A 25 2.51 7.60 -6.93
C ALA A 25 3.94 7.09 -7.19
N LEU A 26 4.17 5.82 -6.94
CA LEU A 26 5.46 5.16 -7.12
C LEU A 26 5.91 5.13 -8.59
N PHE A 27 5.03 4.83 -9.54
CA PHE A 27 5.42 4.87 -10.96
C PHE A 27 5.67 6.29 -11.46
N ASN A 28 4.91 7.28 -10.99
CA ASN A 28 5.25 8.68 -11.26
C ASN A 28 6.63 9.02 -10.67
N TYR A 29 6.91 8.60 -9.43
CA TYR A 29 8.21 8.80 -8.79
C TYR A 29 9.36 8.14 -9.57
N LEU A 30 9.25 6.85 -9.90
CA LEU A 30 10.28 6.13 -10.65
C LEU A 30 10.51 6.74 -12.03
N TYR A 31 9.43 7.07 -12.76
CA TYR A 31 9.51 7.71 -14.08
C TYR A 31 10.26 9.04 -14.01
N ALA A 32 9.89 9.90 -13.06
CA ALA A 32 10.55 11.20 -12.90
C ALA A 32 12.00 11.05 -12.44
N LYS A 33 12.29 10.21 -11.44
CA LYS A 33 13.66 10.05 -10.93
C LYS A 33 14.60 9.43 -11.96
N ASN A 34 14.13 8.44 -12.72
CA ASN A 34 14.89 7.85 -13.82
C ASN A 34 15.22 8.90 -14.90
N ALA A 35 14.27 9.78 -15.22
CA ALA A 35 14.45 10.84 -16.22
C ALA A 35 15.08 12.14 -15.70
N GLY A 36 15.47 12.22 -14.42
CA GLY A 36 15.98 13.46 -13.79
C GLY A 36 14.93 14.58 -13.70
N GLY A 37 13.65 14.23 -13.67
CA GLY A 37 12.50 15.14 -13.64
C GLY A 37 11.97 15.47 -12.24
N LYS A 38 10.77 16.05 -12.23
CA LYS A 38 10.07 16.54 -11.04
C LYS A 38 8.82 15.72 -10.72
N VAL A 39 8.62 15.46 -9.43
CA VAL A 39 7.41 14.81 -8.89
C VAL A 39 6.57 15.86 -8.16
N ILE A 40 5.34 16.05 -8.60
CA ILE A 40 4.39 17.00 -8.01
C ILE A 40 3.29 16.23 -7.29
N ILE A 41 2.87 16.72 -6.12
CA ILE A 41 1.64 16.26 -5.46
C ILE A 41 0.60 17.36 -5.51
N ARG A 42 -0.56 17.06 -6.11
CA ARG A 42 -1.71 17.97 -6.20
C ARG A 42 -2.94 17.32 -5.58
N ILE A 43 -3.62 18.00 -4.67
CA ILE A 43 -4.82 17.48 -4.00
C ILE A 43 -6.06 17.87 -4.79
N GLU A 44 -6.82 16.86 -5.23
CA GLU A 44 -8.00 17.02 -6.07
C GLU A 44 -9.28 16.91 -5.22
N ASP A 45 -9.51 17.95 -4.42
CA ASP A 45 -10.52 18.06 -3.35
C ASP A 45 -11.86 18.68 -3.79
N THR A 46 -12.13 18.71 -5.10
CA THR A 46 -13.33 19.32 -5.71
C THR A 46 -14.66 18.60 -5.44
N ASP A 47 -14.63 17.46 -4.74
CA ASP A 47 -15.81 16.75 -4.25
C ASP A 47 -15.86 16.75 -2.72
N GLU A 48 -16.16 17.94 -2.16
CA GLU A 48 -16.20 18.18 -0.71
C GLU A 48 -17.00 17.13 0.08
N LYS A 49 -18.10 16.61 -0.49
CA LYS A 49 -18.95 15.62 0.18
C LYS A 49 -18.27 14.25 0.37
N ARG A 50 -17.28 13.94 -0.46
CA ARG A 50 -16.53 12.68 -0.41
C ARG A 50 -15.19 12.80 0.29
N ASN A 51 -14.73 14.02 0.55
CA ASN A 51 -13.47 14.25 1.25
C ASN A 51 -13.56 13.71 2.68
N VAL A 52 -12.49 13.02 3.10
CA VAL A 52 -12.37 12.43 4.42
C VAL A 52 -11.38 13.26 5.22
N GLU A 53 -11.74 13.58 6.47
CA GLU A 53 -10.85 14.28 7.40
C GLU A 53 -9.54 13.48 7.58
N GLY A 54 -8.40 14.16 7.48
CA GLY A 54 -7.09 13.50 7.52
C GLY A 54 -6.74 12.69 6.26
N GLY A 55 -7.59 12.67 5.22
CA GLY A 55 -7.35 11.98 3.96
C GLY A 55 -6.07 12.45 3.28
N GLU A 56 -5.90 13.75 3.08
CA GLU A 56 -4.67 14.35 2.51
C GLU A 56 -3.44 13.97 3.35
N LYS A 57 -3.52 14.16 4.67
CA LYS A 57 -2.43 13.84 5.61
C LYS A 57 -2.01 12.38 5.49
N SER A 58 -2.97 11.46 5.41
CA SER A 58 -2.73 10.03 5.19
C SER A 58 -2.01 9.76 3.87
N GLN A 59 -2.38 10.44 2.78
CA GLN A 59 -1.64 10.30 1.51
C GLN A 59 -0.17 10.71 1.69
N LEU A 60 0.09 11.90 2.24
CA LEU A 60 1.44 12.44 2.34
C LEU A 60 2.32 11.67 3.33
N ASP A 61 1.83 11.41 4.55
CA ASP A 61 2.58 10.73 5.60
C ASP A 61 3.01 9.32 5.16
N TYR A 62 2.13 8.58 4.47
CA TYR A 62 2.42 7.21 4.05
C TYR A 62 3.21 7.12 2.74
N LEU A 63 3.15 8.11 1.85
CA LEU A 63 4.11 8.21 0.75
C LEU A 63 5.52 8.50 1.27
N LYS A 64 5.65 9.40 2.24
CA LYS A 64 6.93 9.69 2.89
C LYS A 64 7.47 8.45 3.61
N TRP A 65 6.62 7.71 4.32
CA TRP A 65 7.02 6.45 4.96
C TRP A 65 7.52 5.42 3.94
N LEU A 66 6.89 5.32 2.77
CA LEU A 66 7.34 4.47 1.65
C LEU A 66 8.66 4.94 1.01
N GLY A 67 9.24 6.07 1.43
CA GLY A 67 10.46 6.63 0.82
C GLY A 67 10.20 7.40 -0.47
N ILE A 68 8.95 7.75 -0.78
CA ILE A 68 8.59 8.52 -1.98
C ILE A 68 8.75 10.00 -1.67
N GLU A 69 9.73 10.63 -2.31
CA GLU A 69 9.97 12.07 -2.22
C GLU A 69 9.36 12.84 -3.38
N TRP A 70 8.93 14.06 -3.13
CA TRP A 70 8.37 14.97 -4.14
C TRP A 70 9.00 16.36 -4.10
N ASP A 71 8.93 17.06 -5.22
CA ASP A 71 9.52 18.38 -5.43
C ASP A 71 8.56 19.50 -5.02
N GLU A 72 7.27 19.35 -5.34
CA GLU A 72 6.23 20.36 -5.15
C GLU A 72 4.98 19.75 -4.51
N SER A 73 4.39 20.41 -3.52
CA SER A 73 3.12 19.98 -2.90
C SER A 73 2.46 21.09 -2.08
N SER A 74 1.30 20.80 -1.51
CA SER A 74 0.61 21.70 -0.57
C SER A 74 1.43 22.02 0.69
N GLU A 75 2.23 21.08 1.19
CA GLU A 75 3.11 21.26 2.36
C GLU A 75 4.46 21.89 2.00
N LYS A 76 5.03 21.54 0.84
CA LYS A 76 6.37 21.99 0.42
C LYS A 76 6.35 23.31 -0.36
N GLY A 77 5.18 23.70 -0.89
CA GLY A 77 5.06 24.79 -1.84
C GLY A 77 5.67 24.44 -3.19
N GLY A 78 5.97 25.47 -3.98
CA GLY A 78 6.53 25.35 -5.33
C GLY A 78 6.01 26.47 -6.24
N GLU A 79 6.55 26.56 -7.45
CA GLU A 79 6.29 27.66 -8.38
C GLU A 79 4.82 27.77 -8.82
N TYR A 80 4.12 26.64 -8.93
CA TYR A 80 2.77 26.56 -9.52
C TYR A 80 1.63 26.43 -8.51
N GLY A 81 1.92 26.73 -7.23
CA GLY A 81 0.93 26.70 -6.16
C GLY A 81 -0.23 27.68 -6.39
N PRO A 82 -1.34 27.56 -5.64
CA PRO A 82 -1.60 26.56 -4.60
C PRO A 82 -1.75 25.13 -5.16
N TYR A 83 -1.49 24.10 -4.35
CA TYR A 83 -1.54 22.68 -4.78
C TYR A 83 -2.80 21.94 -4.30
N ARG A 84 -3.79 22.64 -3.75
CA ARG A 84 -5.15 22.11 -3.52
C ARG A 84 -6.11 22.75 -4.51
N GLN A 85 -6.97 21.96 -5.14
CA GLN A 85 -7.85 22.48 -6.18
C GLN A 85 -8.88 23.48 -5.64
N MET A 86 -9.40 23.28 -4.44
CA MET A 86 -10.34 24.22 -3.82
C MET A 86 -9.70 25.58 -3.47
N GLU A 87 -8.38 25.68 -3.39
CA GLU A 87 -7.65 26.94 -3.22
C GLU A 87 -7.42 27.68 -4.56
N ARG A 88 -7.83 27.08 -5.69
CA ARG A 88 -7.55 27.57 -7.06
C ARG A 88 -8.80 28.03 -7.81
N LEU A 89 -9.93 28.25 -7.13
CA LEU A 89 -11.23 28.58 -7.75
C LEU A 89 -11.19 29.82 -8.65
N ASN A 90 -10.43 30.85 -8.27
CA ASN A 90 -10.19 32.05 -9.04
C ASN A 90 -9.46 31.77 -10.37
N ILE A 91 -8.55 30.79 -10.40
CA ILE A 91 -7.85 30.37 -11.61
C ILE A 91 -8.85 29.75 -12.58
N TYR A 92 -9.67 28.79 -12.14
CA TYR A 92 -10.63 28.13 -13.02
C TYR A 92 -11.68 29.10 -13.53
N LYS A 93 -12.14 30.04 -12.69
CA LYS A 93 -13.12 31.05 -13.10
C LYS A 93 -12.64 31.83 -14.34
N LYS A 94 -11.37 32.25 -14.38
CA LYS A 94 -10.79 32.95 -15.54
C LYS A 94 -10.95 32.14 -16.83
N TYR A 95 -10.65 30.85 -16.79
CA TYR A 95 -10.75 29.97 -17.96
C TYR A 95 -12.20 29.67 -18.34
N VAL A 96 -13.12 29.61 -17.37
CA VAL A 96 -14.56 29.49 -17.65
C VAL A 96 -15.07 30.74 -18.36
N ASP A 97 -14.71 31.92 -17.85
CA ASP A 97 -15.10 33.21 -18.45
C ASP A 97 -14.58 33.29 -19.90
N GLU A 98 -13.33 32.88 -20.17
CA GLU A 98 -12.78 32.82 -21.53
C GLU A 98 -13.55 31.85 -22.45
N LEU A 99 -13.90 30.64 -21.98
CA LEU A 99 -14.70 29.70 -22.78
C LEU A 99 -16.11 30.23 -23.07
N MET A 100 -16.73 30.91 -22.11
CA MET A 100 -18.03 31.54 -22.28
C MET A 100 -17.95 32.67 -23.33
N GLU A 101 -16.93 33.52 -23.27
CA GLU A 101 -16.69 34.59 -24.25
C GLU A 101 -16.45 34.06 -25.66
N ARG A 102 -15.73 32.94 -25.79
CA ARG A 102 -15.49 32.24 -27.06
C ARG A 102 -16.69 31.44 -27.56
N GLY A 103 -17.79 31.38 -26.79
CA GLY A 103 -18.95 30.57 -27.10
C GLY A 103 -18.69 29.05 -27.04
N LEU A 104 -17.57 28.62 -26.43
CA LEU A 104 -17.18 27.22 -26.25
C LEU A 104 -17.75 26.60 -24.97
N ALA A 105 -18.37 27.41 -24.11
CA ALA A 105 -19.16 26.98 -22.96
C ALA A 105 -20.48 27.74 -22.89
N TYR A 106 -21.44 27.20 -22.14
CA TYR A 106 -22.76 27.82 -21.96
C TYR A 106 -23.42 27.44 -20.62
N LYS A 107 -24.39 28.24 -20.21
CA LYS A 107 -25.18 28.02 -18.99
C LYS A 107 -26.26 26.97 -19.21
N CYS A 108 -26.35 25.99 -18.31
CA CYS A 108 -27.39 24.97 -18.29
C CYS A 108 -28.20 25.03 -17.01
N TYR A 109 -29.50 25.30 -17.14
CA TYR A 109 -30.49 25.39 -16.07
C TYR A 109 -31.31 24.11 -15.82
N MET A 110 -30.92 22.97 -16.41
CA MET A 110 -31.66 21.72 -16.18
C MET A 110 -31.52 21.27 -14.73
N THR A 111 -32.62 20.84 -14.13
CA THR A 111 -32.62 20.28 -12.77
C THR A 111 -32.12 18.83 -12.78
N SER A 112 -31.79 18.31 -11.60
CA SER A 112 -31.39 16.91 -11.45
C SER A 112 -32.52 15.96 -11.88
N GLU A 113 -33.77 16.33 -11.61
CA GLU A 113 -34.95 15.56 -12.00
C GLU A 113 -35.14 15.54 -13.52
N GLU A 114 -34.97 16.69 -14.19
CA GLU A 114 -35.06 16.79 -15.64
C GLU A 114 -33.94 15.97 -16.33
N LEU A 115 -32.73 15.98 -15.79
CA LEU A 115 -31.60 15.18 -16.28
C LEU A 115 -31.80 13.68 -16.08
N GLU A 116 -32.37 13.26 -14.95
CA GLU A 116 -32.66 11.84 -14.72
C GLU A 116 -33.79 11.36 -15.64
N ALA A 117 -34.84 12.17 -15.83
CA ALA A 117 -35.93 11.86 -16.77
C ALA A 117 -35.41 11.72 -18.21
N GLU A 118 -34.51 12.60 -18.64
CA GLU A 118 -33.84 12.50 -19.94
C GLU A 118 -33.05 11.19 -20.08
N ARG A 119 -32.27 10.85 -19.05
CA ARG A 119 -31.47 9.63 -19.00
C ARG A 119 -32.35 8.38 -19.06
N GLU A 120 -33.41 8.31 -18.27
CA GLU A 120 -34.36 7.19 -18.26
C GLU A 120 -35.01 7.03 -19.64
N ALA A 121 -35.40 8.13 -20.29
CA ALA A 121 -35.97 8.11 -21.63
C ALA A 121 -34.98 7.57 -22.69
N GLN A 122 -33.70 7.94 -22.60
CA GLN A 122 -32.64 7.42 -23.48
C GLN A 122 -32.41 5.92 -23.25
N MET A 123 -32.30 5.50 -21.98
CA MET A 123 -32.15 4.08 -21.63
C MET A 123 -33.32 3.24 -22.11
N ALA A 124 -34.56 3.76 -22.01
CA ALA A 124 -35.76 3.09 -22.51
C ALA A 124 -35.76 2.91 -24.05
N ARG A 125 -35.01 3.75 -24.78
CA ARG A 125 -34.78 3.62 -26.23
C ARG A 125 -33.56 2.77 -26.58
N GLY A 126 -32.81 2.26 -25.61
CA GLY A 126 -31.56 1.53 -25.82
C GLY A 126 -30.40 2.42 -26.25
N GLU A 127 -30.49 3.74 -26.03
CA GLU A 127 -29.45 4.71 -26.34
C GLU A 127 -28.46 4.83 -25.18
N ALA A 128 -27.19 5.08 -25.48
CA ALA A 128 -26.20 5.44 -24.47
C ALA A 128 -26.54 6.81 -23.85
N PRO A 129 -26.69 6.91 -22.51
CA PRO A 129 -27.13 8.17 -21.93
C PRO A 129 -26.13 9.31 -22.08
N LYS A 130 -26.60 10.43 -22.63
CA LYS A 130 -25.82 11.66 -22.77
C LYS A 130 -26.73 12.88 -22.70
N TYR A 131 -26.17 14.01 -22.27
CA TYR A 131 -26.90 15.26 -22.29
C TYR A 131 -27.27 15.64 -23.74
N SER A 132 -28.54 15.94 -24.01
CA SER A 132 -29.05 16.27 -25.35
C SER A 132 -28.54 17.58 -25.93
N GLY A 133 -28.01 18.47 -25.11
CA GLY A 133 -27.77 19.85 -25.52
C GLY A 133 -28.99 20.76 -25.40
N ALA A 134 -30.03 20.38 -24.63
CA ALA A 134 -31.28 21.14 -24.50
C ALA A 134 -31.10 22.65 -24.24
N HIS A 135 -30.06 23.04 -23.49
CA HIS A 135 -29.76 24.44 -23.18
C HIS A 135 -28.57 25.03 -23.95
N ARG A 136 -28.13 24.36 -25.03
CA ARG A 136 -26.96 24.76 -25.83
C ARG A 136 -27.15 26.14 -26.44
N ASP A 137 -28.34 26.47 -26.95
CA ASP A 137 -28.61 27.70 -27.70
C ASP A 137 -29.74 28.53 -27.08
N LEU A 138 -29.79 28.61 -25.75
CA LEU A 138 -30.78 29.45 -25.06
C LEU A 138 -30.65 30.93 -25.45
N THR A 139 -31.79 31.60 -25.64
CA THR A 139 -31.83 33.06 -25.83
C THR A 139 -31.69 33.80 -24.50
N GLU A 140 -31.37 35.09 -24.56
CA GLU A 140 -31.28 35.95 -23.37
C GLU A 140 -32.59 35.97 -22.57
N GLU A 141 -33.75 35.94 -23.26
CA GLU A 141 -35.06 35.88 -22.61
C GLU A 141 -35.30 34.57 -21.88
N GLN A 142 -34.88 33.43 -22.45
CA GLN A 142 -35.01 32.12 -21.81
C GLN A 142 -34.09 32.02 -20.59
N ILE A 143 -32.87 32.53 -20.70
CA ILE A 143 -31.92 32.64 -19.60
C ILE A 143 -32.53 33.48 -18.46
N ALA A 144 -33.06 34.67 -18.77
CA ALA A 144 -33.69 35.54 -17.79
C ALA A 144 -34.91 34.90 -17.11
N ALA A 145 -35.71 34.11 -17.86
CA ALA A 145 -36.84 33.38 -17.30
C ALA A 145 -36.40 32.34 -16.27
N PHE A 146 -35.38 31.52 -16.57
CA PHE A 146 -34.85 30.55 -15.62
C PHE A 146 -34.21 31.22 -14.38
N GLU A 147 -33.53 32.34 -14.56
CA GLU A 147 -32.96 33.11 -13.45
C GLU A 147 -34.07 33.72 -12.57
N ALA A 148 -35.18 34.16 -13.17
CA ALA A 148 -36.35 34.66 -12.43
C ALA A 148 -37.08 33.55 -11.63
N GLU A 149 -37.02 32.30 -12.08
CA GLU A 149 -37.45 31.11 -11.31
C GLU A 149 -36.50 30.78 -10.14
N GLY A 150 -35.37 31.47 -10.03
CA GLY A 150 -34.34 31.20 -9.03
C GLY A 150 -33.45 30.00 -9.37
N ARG A 151 -33.50 29.49 -10.61
CA ARG A 151 -32.63 28.39 -11.04
C ARG A 151 -31.18 28.87 -11.11
N LYS A 152 -30.27 28.07 -10.56
CA LYS A 152 -28.83 28.30 -10.66
C LYS A 152 -28.25 27.46 -11.81
N PRO A 153 -27.51 28.07 -12.74
CA PRO A 153 -26.95 27.33 -13.85
C PRO A 153 -25.73 26.50 -13.40
N SER A 154 -25.57 25.34 -14.03
CA SER A 154 -24.25 24.74 -14.22
C SER A 154 -23.63 25.29 -15.51
N ILE A 155 -22.32 25.18 -15.67
CA ILE A 155 -21.65 25.52 -16.95
C ILE A 155 -21.25 24.23 -17.64
N ARG A 156 -21.60 24.10 -18.92
CA ARG A 156 -21.25 22.97 -19.78
C ARG A 156 -20.31 23.42 -20.88
N ILE A 157 -19.38 22.56 -21.27
CA ILE A 157 -18.55 22.75 -22.46
C ILE A 157 -19.32 22.28 -23.70
N ARG A 158 -19.18 23.00 -24.81
CA ARG A 158 -19.68 22.56 -26.11
C ARG A 158 -18.74 21.51 -26.68
N VAL A 159 -19.19 20.26 -26.74
CA VAL A 159 -18.47 19.18 -27.40
C VAL A 159 -18.53 19.42 -28.92
N PRO A 160 -17.38 19.43 -29.62
CA PRO A 160 -17.36 19.64 -31.06
C PRO A 160 -18.05 18.49 -31.80
N GLU A 161 -18.70 18.80 -32.92
CA GLU A 161 -19.35 17.79 -33.76
C GLU A 161 -18.35 17.14 -34.71
N ASN A 162 -18.51 15.84 -34.98
CA ASN A 162 -17.70 15.07 -35.93
C ASN A 162 -16.18 15.20 -35.72
N HIS A 163 -15.75 15.18 -34.46
CA HIS A 163 -14.35 15.28 -34.09
C HIS A 163 -13.86 13.97 -33.47
N THR A 164 -12.65 13.55 -33.82
CA THR A 164 -12.05 12.30 -33.35
C THR A 164 -10.86 12.61 -32.44
N TYR A 165 -10.91 12.11 -31.20
CA TYR A 165 -9.83 12.22 -30.23
C TYR A 165 -8.98 10.96 -30.25
N THR A 166 -7.76 11.06 -30.78
CA THR A 166 -6.77 9.96 -30.78
C THR A 166 -5.55 10.36 -29.96
N PHE A 167 -5.10 9.46 -29.08
CA PHE A 167 -3.86 9.63 -28.33
C PHE A 167 -3.10 8.31 -28.26
N ASN A 168 -1.76 8.42 -28.29
CA ASN A 168 -0.88 7.30 -28.08
C ASN A 168 -0.59 7.19 -26.58
N ASP A 169 -1.15 6.18 -25.93
CA ASP A 169 -0.90 5.86 -24.54
C ASP A 169 0.39 5.05 -24.41
N ILE A 170 1.29 5.44 -23.52
CA ILE A 170 2.59 4.77 -23.38
C ILE A 170 2.47 3.32 -22.88
N VAL A 171 1.32 2.92 -22.32
CA VAL A 171 1.04 1.54 -21.89
C VAL A 171 0.08 0.86 -22.86
N ARG A 172 -0.98 1.54 -23.30
CA ARG A 172 -2.08 0.95 -24.06
C ARG A 172 -1.96 1.08 -25.58
N GLY A 173 -1.00 1.85 -26.09
CA GLY A 173 -0.87 2.16 -27.50
C GLY A 173 -1.95 3.15 -27.97
N ASP A 174 -2.30 3.09 -29.25
CA ASP A 174 -3.26 4.03 -29.85
C ASP A 174 -4.69 3.78 -29.34
N ILE A 175 -5.30 4.82 -28.79
CA ILE A 175 -6.69 4.82 -28.34
C ILE A 175 -7.44 5.95 -29.05
N THR A 176 -8.62 5.64 -29.57
CA THR A 176 -9.47 6.58 -30.31
C THR A 176 -10.87 6.63 -29.71
N PHE A 177 -11.41 7.85 -29.56
CA PHE A 177 -12.79 8.13 -29.18
C PHE A 177 -13.42 9.12 -30.16
N GLU A 178 -14.73 9.00 -30.38
CA GLU A 178 -15.47 9.97 -31.19
C GLU A 178 -16.17 10.98 -30.29
N SER A 179 -16.24 12.25 -30.72
CA SER A 179 -16.92 13.29 -29.96
C SER A 179 -18.41 12.97 -29.72
N SER A 180 -19.02 12.19 -30.61
CA SER A 180 -20.39 11.68 -30.50
C SER A 180 -20.64 10.76 -29.29
N ASP A 181 -19.57 10.19 -28.71
CA ASP A 181 -19.63 9.36 -27.50
C ASP A 181 -19.95 10.19 -26.26
N PHE A 182 -19.80 11.50 -26.36
CA PHE A 182 -19.99 12.45 -25.27
C PHE A 182 -21.14 13.41 -25.58
N GLY A 183 -21.95 13.72 -24.56
CA GLY A 183 -22.78 14.93 -24.58
C GLY A 183 -22.02 16.09 -23.97
N ASP A 184 -22.50 17.32 -24.21
CA ASP A 184 -21.98 18.53 -23.57
C ASP A 184 -21.97 18.35 -22.05
N TRP A 185 -20.77 18.25 -21.47
CA TRP A 185 -20.59 17.83 -20.08
C TRP A 185 -20.30 19.02 -19.18
N VAL A 186 -20.66 18.88 -17.89
CA VAL A 186 -20.53 19.96 -16.91
C VAL A 186 -19.05 20.22 -16.60
N ILE A 187 -18.58 21.44 -16.83
CA ILE A 187 -17.25 21.93 -16.42
C ILE A 187 -17.28 22.66 -15.07
N VAL A 188 -18.41 23.27 -14.71
CA VAL A 188 -18.64 23.91 -13.42
C VAL A 188 -20.02 23.54 -12.87
N LYS A 189 -20.05 23.02 -11.65
CA LYS A 189 -21.28 22.65 -10.93
C LYS A 189 -22.07 23.90 -10.54
N GLN A 190 -23.34 23.74 -10.18
CA GLN A 190 -24.21 24.84 -9.74
C GLN A 190 -23.70 25.61 -8.50
N ASN A 191 -22.85 24.98 -7.68
CA ASN A 191 -22.22 25.61 -6.53
C ASN A 191 -20.92 26.38 -6.88
N GLY A 192 -20.55 26.45 -8.17
CA GLY A 192 -19.35 27.16 -8.64
C GLY A 192 -18.07 26.32 -8.62
N THR A 193 -18.09 25.09 -8.09
CA THR A 193 -16.92 24.21 -8.09
C THR A 193 -16.70 23.59 -9.48
N PRO A 194 -15.47 23.61 -10.03
CA PRO A 194 -15.19 22.93 -11.29
C PRO A 194 -15.35 21.41 -11.16
N THR A 195 -15.59 20.73 -12.27
CA THR A 195 -15.56 19.26 -12.32
C THR A 195 -14.13 18.74 -12.53
N TYR A 196 -13.91 17.48 -12.16
CA TYR A 196 -12.62 16.80 -12.24
C TYR A 196 -11.89 17.02 -13.58
N ASN A 197 -12.52 16.68 -14.71
CA ASN A 197 -11.83 16.74 -16.00
C ASN A 197 -11.40 18.16 -16.39
N PHE A 198 -12.20 19.17 -16.02
CA PHE A 198 -11.89 20.56 -16.30
C PHE A 198 -10.75 21.08 -15.43
N ALA A 199 -10.85 20.89 -14.10
CA ALA A 199 -9.81 21.33 -13.17
C ALA A 199 -8.47 20.62 -13.44
N VAL A 200 -8.50 19.32 -13.70
CA VAL A 200 -7.30 18.52 -13.99
C VAL A 200 -6.59 18.98 -15.26
N ALA A 201 -7.32 19.23 -16.36
CA ALA A 201 -6.70 19.69 -17.60
C ALA A 201 -6.05 21.07 -17.44
N ILE A 202 -6.73 22.01 -16.77
CA ILE A 202 -6.16 23.33 -16.47
C ILE A 202 -4.92 23.22 -15.60
N ASP A 203 -4.97 22.43 -14.53
CA ASP A 203 -3.86 22.32 -13.60
C ASP A 203 -2.66 21.58 -14.20
N ASP A 204 -2.89 20.52 -14.99
CA ASP A 204 -1.82 19.80 -15.67
C ASP A 204 -1.10 20.74 -16.66
N TYR A 205 -1.82 21.58 -17.41
CA TYR A 205 -1.22 22.60 -18.27
C TYR A 205 -0.45 23.67 -17.48
N LEU A 206 -1.07 24.21 -16.41
CA LEU A 206 -0.48 25.29 -15.62
C LEU A 206 0.74 24.85 -14.83
N MET A 207 0.72 23.64 -14.29
CA MET A 207 1.85 23.03 -13.56
C MET A 207 2.90 22.41 -14.49
N LYS A 208 2.75 22.59 -15.81
CA LYS A 208 3.67 22.13 -16.85
C LYS A 208 3.90 20.62 -16.82
N ILE A 209 2.84 19.86 -16.52
CA ILE A 209 2.90 18.40 -16.52
C ILE A 209 3.16 17.92 -17.94
N THR A 210 4.14 17.03 -18.07
CA THR A 210 4.58 16.46 -19.35
C THR A 210 4.04 15.05 -19.57
N HIS A 211 3.88 14.28 -18.49
CA HIS A 211 3.37 12.92 -18.51
C HIS A 211 2.34 12.73 -17.41
N VAL A 212 1.18 12.20 -17.78
CA VAL A 212 0.08 11.84 -16.90
C VAL A 212 0.03 10.33 -16.78
N LEU A 213 0.60 9.81 -15.69
CA LEU A 213 0.58 8.39 -15.37
C LEU A 213 -0.49 8.13 -14.30
N ARG A 214 -1.58 7.42 -14.65
CA ARG A 214 -2.72 7.11 -13.76
C ARG A 214 -3.39 5.75 -14.04
N GLY A 215 -4.28 5.29 -13.17
CA GLY A 215 -5.01 4.03 -13.40
C GLY A 215 -5.90 4.04 -14.65
N GLU A 216 -6.07 2.88 -15.29
CA GLU A 216 -6.82 2.70 -16.53
C GLU A 216 -8.31 3.06 -16.45
N GLU A 217 -8.88 3.12 -15.25
CA GLU A 217 -10.22 3.64 -15.04
C GLU A 217 -10.40 5.10 -15.51
N HIS A 218 -9.30 5.82 -15.72
CA HIS A 218 -9.31 7.18 -16.23
C HIS A 218 -9.11 7.30 -17.75
N ILE A 219 -9.02 6.19 -18.52
CA ILE A 219 -8.85 6.26 -19.98
C ILE A 219 -9.98 7.07 -20.63
N SER A 220 -11.23 6.83 -20.21
CA SER A 220 -12.41 7.53 -20.73
C SER A 220 -12.49 9.02 -20.33
N ASN A 221 -11.65 9.46 -19.39
CA ASN A 221 -11.52 10.88 -19.02
C ASN A 221 -10.55 11.63 -19.94
N THR A 222 -9.59 10.94 -20.56
CA THR A 222 -8.58 11.52 -21.44
C THR A 222 -9.17 12.33 -22.61
N PRO A 223 -10.13 11.82 -23.42
CA PRO A 223 -10.72 12.63 -24.49
C PRO A 223 -11.42 13.88 -23.97
N LYS A 224 -12.08 13.84 -22.81
CA LYS A 224 -12.68 15.03 -22.19
C LYS A 224 -11.64 16.05 -21.76
N GLN A 225 -10.48 15.61 -21.29
CA GLN A 225 -9.38 16.51 -20.94
C GLN A 225 -8.75 17.09 -22.21
N MET A 226 -8.54 16.29 -23.26
CA MET A 226 -8.08 16.75 -24.58
C MET A 226 -9.00 17.82 -25.18
N MET A 227 -10.33 17.68 -25.04
CA MET A 227 -11.29 18.74 -25.43
C MET A 227 -10.99 20.07 -24.75
N VAL A 228 -10.58 20.06 -23.48
CA VAL A 228 -10.22 21.28 -22.75
C VAL A 228 -8.90 21.85 -23.29
N TYR A 229 -7.89 21.01 -23.52
CA TYR A 229 -6.62 21.44 -24.14
C TYR A 229 -6.87 22.07 -25.52
N GLU A 230 -7.64 21.40 -26.38
CA GLU A 230 -8.00 21.89 -27.71
C GLU A 230 -8.78 23.21 -27.65
N ALA A 231 -9.73 23.35 -26.72
CA ALA A 231 -10.51 24.57 -26.55
C ALA A 231 -9.66 25.80 -26.19
N PHE A 232 -8.45 25.61 -25.64
CA PHE A 232 -7.48 26.66 -25.36
C PHE A 232 -6.27 26.65 -26.30
N ASP A 233 -6.29 25.84 -27.36
CA ASP A 233 -5.18 25.68 -28.30
C ASP A 233 -3.87 25.24 -27.61
N TRP A 234 -4.00 24.40 -26.58
CA TRP A 234 -2.88 23.84 -25.80
C TRP A 234 -2.50 22.44 -26.26
N GLU A 235 -1.21 22.11 -26.11
CA GLU A 235 -0.71 20.74 -26.32
C GLU A 235 -0.97 19.89 -25.05
N PRO A 236 -1.65 18.73 -25.17
CA PRO A 236 -1.86 17.85 -24.03
C PRO A 236 -0.56 17.13 -23.63
N PRO A 237 -0.42 16.72 -22.35
CA PRO A 237 0.69 15.87 -21.92
C PRO A 237 0.60 14.49 -22.57
N LYS A 238 1.68 13.72 -22.51
CA LYS A 238 1.62 12.29 -22.82
C LYS A 238 0.85 11.55 -21.74
N PHE A 239 0.09 10.53 -22.12
CA PHE A 239 -0.71 9.73 -21.19
C PHE A 239 -0.15 8.31 -21.05
N GLY A 240 -0.25 7.76 -19.84
CA GLY A 240 0.01 6.36 -19.55
C GLY A 240 -1.02 5.82 -18.57
N HIS A 241 -1.69 4.73 -18.95
CA HIS A 241 -2.78 4.16 -18.16
C HIS A 241 -2.46 2.77 -17.62
N MET A 242 -2.22 2.70 -16.31
CA MET A 242 -1.78 1.50 -15.60
C MET A 242 -2.93 0.53 -15.39
N THR A 243 -2.67 -0.75 -15.63
CA THR A 243 -3.63 -1.83 -15.46
C THR A 243 -4.16 -1.94 -14.04
N LEU A 244 -5.37 -2.45 -13.87
CA LEU A 244 -5.93 -2.73 -12.55
C LEU A 244 -5.06 -3.71 -11.75
N ILE A 245 -5.10 -3.55 -10.42
CA ILE A 245 -4.59 -4.56 -9.48
C ILE A 245 -5.76 -5.49 -9.16
N LEU A 246 -5.52 -6.78 -9.28
CA LEU A 246 -6.46 -7.84 -8.96
C LEU A 246 -6.10 -8.50 -7.62
N ASN A 247 -7.07 -9.12 -6.96
CA ASN A 247 -6.84 -10.02 -5.84
C ASN A 247 -6.54 -11.45 -6.33
N GLU A 248 -6.32 -12.39 -5.41
CA GLU A 248 -6.01 -13.80 -5.72
C GLU A 248 -7.13 -14.49 -6.51
N GLU A 249 -8.39 -14.07 -6.35
CA GLU A 249 -9.53 -14.53 -7.17
C GLU A 249 -9.68 -13.81 -8.52
N ARG A 250 -8.68 -13.01 -8.92
CA ARG A 250 -8.67 -12.21 -10.17
C ARG A 250 -9.81 -11.19 -10.27
N LYS A 251 -10.39 -10.78 -9.15
CA LYS A 251 -11.33 -9.66 -9.07
C LYS A 251 -10.56 -8.37 -8.82
N LYS A 252 -11.12 -7.24 -9.25
CA LYS A 252 -10.54 -5.92 -8.96
C LYS A 252 -10.36 -5.75 -7.45
N LEU A 253 -9.15 -5.46 -7.02
CA LEU A 253 -8.85 -5.17 -5.62
C LEU A 253 -9.68 -3.94 -5.20
N SER A 254 -10.63 -4.15 -4.28
CA SER A 254 -11.66 -3.15 -3.97
C SER A 254 -11.54 -2.67 -2.53
N LYS A 255 -11.72 -1.37 -2.30
CA LYS A 255 -11.74 -0.71 -0.98
C LYS A 255 -12.72 -1.31 0.05
N ARG A 256 -13.60 -2.23 -0.38
CA ARG A 256 -14.62 -2.89 0.45
C ARG A 256 -14.25 -4.31 0.85
N ASP A 257 -13.15 -4.84 0.31
CA ASP A 257 -12.67 -6.19 0.63
C ASP A 257 -11.97 -6.20 2.00
N GLN A 258 -12.71 -6.53 3.04
CA GLN A 258 -12.23 -6.50 4.43
C GLN A 258 -11.21 -7.60 4.75
N HIS A 259 -11.03 -8.58 3.86
CA HIS A 259 -10.12 -9.71 4.07
C HIS A 259 -8.67 -9.42 3.65
N ILE A 260 -8.43 -8.33 2.91
CA ILE A 260 -7.10 -7.96 2.40
C ILE A 260 -6.67 -6.64 3.05
N LEU A 261 -5.43 -6.59 3.52
CA LEU A 261 -4.78 -5.34 3.93
C LEU A 261 -4.66 -4.45 2.69
N GLN A 262 -5.29 -3.28 2.70
CA GLN A 262 -5.35 -2.42 1.51
C GLN A 262 -4.63 -1.11 1.70
N PHE A 263 -4.55 -0.64 2.95
CA PHE A 263 -3.99 0.65 3.30
C PHE A 263 -2.55 0.50 3.75
N ILE A 264 -1.70 1.42 3.30
CA ILE A 264 -0.26 1.42 3.61
C ILE A 264 -0.02 1.51 5.12
N GLU A 265 -0.88 2.26 5.83
CA GLU A 265 -0.91 2.32 7.29
C GLU A 265 -0.96 0.96 7.97
N GLN A 266 -1.78 0.04 7.46
CA GLN A 266 -1.96 -1.27 8.08
C GLN A 266 -0.68 -2.10 7.99
N TYR A 267 0.04 -2.02 6.86
CA TYR A 267 1.34 -2.67 6.70
C TYR A 267 2.39 -2.07 7.63
N LYS A 268 2.46 -0.74 7.73
CA LYS A 268 3.33 -0.07 8.70
C LYS A 268 3.03 -0.53 10.13
N ASN A 269 1.76 -0.57 10.50
CA ASN A 269 1.33 -0.94 11.84
C ASN A 269 1.59 -2.41 12.16
N LEU A 270 1.66 -3.31 11.18
CA LEU A 270 2.08 -4.70 11.38
C LEU A 270 3.61 -4.88 11.44
N GLY A 271 4.38 -3.82 11.18
CA GLY A 271 5.84 -3.88 11.17
C GLY A 271 6.42 -4.41 9.84
N TYR A 272 5.78 -4.10 8.70
CA TYR A 272 6.43 -4.26 7.39
C TYR A 272 7.51 -3.18 7.19
N LEU A 273 8.53 -3.52 6.40
CA LEU A 273 9.58 -2.58 6.01
C LEU A 273 9.12 -1.77 4.79
N PRO A 274 9.31 -0.44 4.79
CA PRO A 274 8.89 0.38 3.65
C PRO A 274 9.61 0.02 2.35
N GLU A 275 10.88 -0.40 2.42
CA GLU A 275 11.68 -0.81 1.25
C GLU A 275 11.12 -2.05 0.58
N ALA A 276 10.67 -3.03 1.38
CA ALA A 276 10.04 -4.24 0.86
C ALA A 276 8.70 -3.93 0.20
N LEU A 277 7.89 -3.06 0.81
CA LEU A 277 6.60 -2.68 0.24
C LEU A 277 6.78 -1.83 -1.02
N PHE A 278 7.78 -0.94 -1.05
CA PHE A 278 8.17 -0.19 -2.24
C PHE A 278 8.54 -1.15 -3.39
N ASN A 279 9.46 -2.09 -3.13
CA ASN A 279 9.88 -3.08 -4.13
C ASN A 279 8.69 -3.93 -4.60
N PHE A 280 7.87 -4.43 -3.69
CA PHE A 280 6.72 -5.26 -4.03
C PHE A 280 5.72 -4.50 -4.91
N ILE A 281 5.34 -3.28 -4.52
CA ILE A 281 4.40 -2.44 -5.27
C ILE A 281 4.95 -2.10 -6.65
N THR A 282 6.27 -1.89 -6.77
CA THR A 282 6.93 -1.64 -8.06
C THR A 282 6.69 -2.79 -9.04
N LEU A 283 6.74 -4.03 -8.58
CA LEU A 283 6.51 -5.21 -9.42
C LEU A 283 5.03 -5.44 -9.79
N LEU A 284 4.10 -4.66 -9.24
CA LEU A 284 2.67 -4.76 -9.55
C LEU A 284 2.29 -4.02 -10.85
N GLY A 285 2.75 -4.53 -11.98
CA GLY A 285 2.44 -3.96 -13.30
C GLY A 285 3.65 -3.36 -14.01
N TRP A 286 4.84 -3.64 -13.50
CA TRP A 286 6.13 -3.42 -14.16
C TRP A 286 7.01 -4.63 -13.87
N SER A 287 7.90 -4.99 -14.79
CA SER A 287 8.81 -6.13 -14.59
C SER A 287 10.24 -5.75 -14.99
N PRO A 288 11.24 -5.96 -14.12
CA PRO A 288 12.64 -5.72 -14.46
C PRO A 288 13.13 -6.69 -15.55
N VAL A 289 14.32 -6.43 -16.08
CA VAL A 289 15.03 -7.41 -16.92
C VAL A 289 15.69 -8.46 -16.02
N GLY A 290 15.50 -9.74 -16.33
CA GLY A 290 16.07 -10.85 -15.57
C GLY A 290 15.07 -11.50 -14.60
N GLU A 291 15.61 -12.26 -13.65
CA GLU A 291 14.84 -13.05 -12.67
C GLU A 291 14.97 -12.52 -11.23
N GLU A 292 15.72 -11.44 -11.03
CA GLU A 292 15.89 -10.80 -9.73
C GLU A 292 14.59 -10.12 -9.29
N GLU A 293 14.23 -10.24 -8.02
CA GLU A 293 12.98 -9.68 -7.45
C GLU A 293 13.23 -8.74 -6.27
N ILE A 294 14.43 -8.76 -5.69
CA ILE A 294 14.82 -7.99 -4.52
C ILE A 294 15.75 -6.85 -4.95
N PHE A 295 15.30 -5.61 -4.81
CA PHE A 295 16.01 -4.43 -5.28
C PHE A 295 15.96 -3.29 -4.28
N THR A 296 17.08 -2.59 -4.13
CA THR A 296 17.07 -1.29 -3.44
C THR A 296 16.28 -0.26 -4.25
N GLN A 297 15.77 0.77 -3.56
CA GLN A 297 15.07 1.88 -4.20
C GLN A 297 15.91 2.55 -5.29
N ASP A 298 17.19 2.84 -5.02
CA ASP A 298 18.11 3.42 -5.99
C ASP A 298 18.27 2.54 -7.22
N LYS A 299 18.33 1.20 -7.03
CA LYS A 299 18.42 0.27 -8.15
C LYS A 299 17.16 0.28 -8.99
N LEU A 300 15.97 0.31 -8.36
CA LEU A 300 14.69 0.41 -9.07
C LEU A 300 14.60 1.72 -9.88
N VAL A 301 15.07 2.84 -9.34
CA VAL A 301 15.15 4.11 -10.09
C VAL A 301 16.08 3.99 -11.30
N GLU A 302 17.26 3.39 -11.12
CA GLU A 302 18.25 3.21 -12.18
C GLU A 302 17.72 2.37 -13.35
N ILE A 303 17.04 1.26 -13.05
CA ILE A 303 16.60 0.28 -14.06
C ILE A 303 15.17 0.50 -14.56
N PHE A 304 14.45 1.47 -14.00
CA PHE A 304 13.07 1.71 -14.40
C PHE A 304 12.99 2.08 -15.88
N ASP A 305 12.10 1.39 -16.59
CA ASP A 305 11.85 1.59 -18.00
C ASP A 305 10.33 1.57 -18.23
N ALA A 306 9.80 2.67 -18.75
CA ALA A 306 8.37 2.84 -18.98
C ALA A 306 7.83 1.89 -20.06
N ASP A 307 8.68 1.46 -21.00
CA ASP A 307 8.29 0.52 -22.06
C ASP A 307 8.02 -0.90 -21.50
N ARG A 308 8.42 -1.14 -20.24
CA ARG A 308 8.17 -2.41 -19.52
C ARG A 308 6.97 -2.35 -18.58
N LEU A 309 6.18 -1.27 -18.63
CA LEU A 309 4.87 -1.24 -17.98
C LEU A 309 3.95 -2.28 -18.63
N SER A 310 3.35 -3.12 -17.79
CA SER A 310 2.53 -4.25 -18.24
C SER A 310 1.19 -3.78 -18.79
N THR A 311 0.76 -4.40 -19.89
CA THR A 311 -0.62 -4.28 -20.40
C THR A 311 -1.58 -5.29 -19.76
N SER A 312 -1.08 -6.26 -19.00
CA SER A 312 -1.87 -7.20 -18.21
C SER A 312 -2.07 -6.74 -16.76
N PRO A 313 -3.25 -6.98 -16.17
CA PRO A 313 -3.49 -6.75 -14.75
C PRO A 313 -2.51 -7.51 -13.86
N ALA A 314 -2.04 -6.86 -12.79
CA ALA A 314 -1.18 -7.49 -11.79
C ALA A 314 -2.02 -8.10 -10.66
N VAL A 315 -1.67 -9.29 -10.21
CA VAL A 315 -2.31 -9.94 -9.05
C VAL A 315 -1.54 -9.56 -7.80
N PHE A 316 -2.25 -9.06 -6.78
CA PHE A 316 -1.72 -8.85 -5.45
C PHE A 316 -1.61 -10.19 -4.73
N ASP A 317 -0.38 -10.63 -4.44
CA ASP A 317 -0.07 -11.89 -3.75
C ASP A 317 0.47 -11.59 -2.33
N PRO A 318 -0.33 -11.79 -1.27
CA PRO A 318 0.10 -11.58 0.11
C PRO A 318 1.26 -12.49 0.54
N ALA A 319 1.33 -13.72 0.04
CA ALA A 319 2.39 -14.67 0.38
C ALA A 319 3.73 -14.21 -0.21
N LYS A 320 3.73 -13.72 -1.45
CA LYS A 320 4.90 -13.12 -2.08
C LYS A 320 5.36 -11.86 -1.34
N LEU A 321 4.44 -11.01 -0.90
CA LEU A 321 4.79 -9.84 -0.08
C LEU A 321 5.42 -10.24 1.26
N LYS A 322 4.86 -11.24 1.96
CA LYS A 322 5.45 -11.79 3.19
C LYS A 322 6.86 -12.32 2.95
N TRP A 323 7.04 -13.15 1.92
CA TRP A 323 8.35 -13.68 1.54
C TRP A 323 9.36 -12.57 1.24
N MET A 324 8.96 -11.57 0.47
CA MET A 324 9.82 -10.44 0.12
C MET A 324 10.21 -9.67 1.39
N ASN A 325 9.24 -9.29 2.23
CA ASN A 325 9.51 -8.56 3.47
C ASN A 325 10.42 -9.36 4.43
N ASN A 326 10.30 -10.69 4.47
CA ASN A 326 11.23 -11.56 5.19
C ASN A 326 12.68 -11.43 4.67
N GLN A 327 12.91 -11.35 3.34
CA GLN A 327 14.26 -11.12 2.79
C GLN A 327 14.85 -9.79 3.30
N TYR A 328 14.03 -8.74 3.35
CA TYR A 328 14.45 -7.44 3.88
C TYR A 328 14.71 -7.46 5.39
N ILE A 329 13.88 -8.18 6.18
CA ILE A 329 14.09 -8.32 7.63
C ILE A 329 15.39 -9.08 7.93
N LYS A 330 15.68 -10.15 7.19
CA LYS A 330 16.94 -10.90 7.31
C LYS A 330 18.16 -10.04 7.03
N ALA A 331 18.08 -9.19 6.00
CA ALA A 331 19.15 -8.28 5.64
C ALA A 331 19.26 -7.04 6.55
N SER A 332 18.29 -6.81 7.43
CA SER A 332 18.26 -5.63 8.31
C SER A 332 19.08 -5.84 9.58
N ASP A 333 19.58 -4.73 10.14
CA ASP A 333 20.21 -4.73 11.46
C ASP A 333 19.23 -5.17 12.54
N LEU A 334 19.71 -5.96 13.50
CA LEU A 334 18.87 -6.50 14.59
C LEU A 334 18.18 -5.40 15.40
N ASP A 335 18.82 -4.24 15.60
CA ASP A 335 18.19 -3.09 16.29
C ASP A 335 16.91 -2.64 15.60
N ARG A 336 16.94 -2.56 14.27
CA ARG A 336 15.76 -2.19 13.47
C ARG A 336 14.67 -3.24 13.57
N VAL A 337 15.04 -4.53 13.57
CA VAL A 337 14.07 -5.63 13.73
C VAL A 337 13.44 -5.61 15.13
N VAL A 338 14.23 -5.30 16.16
CA VAL A 338 13.73 -5.12 17.53
C VAL A 338 12.75 -3.95 17.61
N ASP A 339 13.06 -2.80 17.02
CA ASP A 339 12.17 -1.64 17.01
C ASP A 339 10.83 -1.92 16.29
N LEU A 340 10.82 -2.83 15.30
CA LEU A 340 9.60 -3.26 14.61
C LEU A 340 8.80 -4.29 15.43
N ALA A 341 9.46 -5.21 16.13
CA ALA A 341 8.81 -6.35 16.77
C ALA A 341 8.41 -6.07 18.24
N LEU A 342 9.25 -5.36 18.99
CA LEU A 342 9.08 -5.13 20.43
C LEU A 342 7.73 -4.47 20.79
N PRO A 343 7.23 -3.45 20.06
CA PRO A 343 5.93 -2.85 20.38
C PRO A 343 4.78 -3.86 20.38
N HIS A 344 4.84 -4.90 19.55
CA HIS A 344 3.80 -5.92 19.49
C HIS A 344 3.80 -6.86 20.69
N LEU A 345 4.97 -7.18 21.24
CA LEU A 345 5.06 -7.95 22.48
C LEU A 345 4.47 -7.17 23.66
N VAL A 346 4.69 -5.86 23.67
CA VAL A 346 4.15 -4.96 24.69
C VAL A 346 2.62 -4.83 24.54
N GLU A 347 2.12 -4.59 23.33
CA GLU A 347 0.68 -4.51 23.06
C GLU A 347 -0.05 -5.81 23.39
N ALA A 348 0.57 -6.96 23.14
CA ALA A 348 0.03 -8.28 23.49
C ALA A 348 0.13 -8.61 24.99
N GLY A 349 0.62 -7.68 25.83
CA GLY A 349 0.77 -7.87 27.28
C GLY A 349 1.83 -8.89 27.67
N ARG A 350 2.75 -9.22 26.75
CA ARG A 350 3.86 -10.16 27.00
C ARG A 350 5.03 -9.48 27.70
N LEU A 351 5.21 -8.19 27.47
CA LEU A 351 6.22 -7.35 28.08
C LEU A 351 5.60 -6.03 28.57
N SER A 352 6.22 -5.42 29.59
CA SER A 352 5.78 -4.12 30.12
C SER A 352 6.15 -2.97 29.18
N GLN A 353 5.45 -1.84 29.24
CA GLN A 353 5.93 -0.60 28.62
C GLN A 353 7.15 -0.03 29.37
N ASP A 354 7.16 -0.18 30.69
CA ASP A 354 8.19 0.35 31.59
C ASP A 354 9.30 -0.69 31.87
N MET A 355 9.77 -1.39 30.83
CA MET A 355 10.83 -2.40 30.92
C MET A 355 12.15 -1.78 31.43
N ASN A 356 12.84 -2.51 32.31
CA ASN A 356 14.21 -2.18 32.69
C ASN A 356 15.22 -2.60 31.60
N GLU A 357 16.50 -2.31 31.81
CA GLU A 357 17.56 -2.66 30.82
C GLU A 357 17.73 -4.17 30.64
N GLU A 358 17.49 -4.97 31.68
CA GLU A 358 17.59 -6.43 31.65
C GLU A 358 16.45 -7.04 30.83
N ASP A 359 15.21 -6.61 31.06
CA ASP A 359 14.03 -7.02 30.28
C ASP A 359 14.20 -6.64 28.80
N ARG A 360 14.73 -5.44 28.53
CA ARG A 360 14.99 -5.00 27.16
C ARG A 360 16.08 -5.83 26.48
N LYS A 361 17.12 -6.22 27.21
CA LYS A 361 18.16 -7.13 26.71
C LYS A 361 17.58 -8.50 26.42
N TRP A 362 16.78 -9.05 27.34
CA TRP A 362 16.09 -10.32 27.14
C TRP A 362 15.17 -10.31 25.92
N ALA A 363 14.37 -9.25 25.76
CA ALA A 363 13.47 -9.09 24.61
C ALA A 363 14.24 -9.01 23.28
N ARG A 364 15.39 -8.31 23.28
CA ARG A 364 16.29 -8.28 22.13
C ARG A 364 16.80 -9.68 21.76
N GLU A 365 17.28 -10.44 22.74
CA GLU A 365 17.77 -11.79 22.51
C GLU A 365 16.65 -12.72 22.01
N LEU A 366 15.44 -12.60 22.58
CA LEU A 366 14.26 -13.33 22.12
C LEU A 366 13.93 -13.04 20.66
N ILE A 367 13.87 -11.77 20.26
CA ILE A 367 13.61 -11.36 18.87
C ILE A 367 14.69 -11.89 17.94
N SER A 368 15.96 -11.87 18.37
CA SER A 368 17.08 -12.37 17.56
C SER A 368 16.97 -13.85 17.20
N LEU A 369 16.33 -14.68 18.04
CA LEU A 369 16.12 -16.10 17.75
C LEU A 369 15.22 -16.33 16.54
N TYR A 370 14.36 -15.37 16.23
CA TYR A 370 13.32 -15.48 15.21
C TYR A 370 13.48 -14.51 14.04
N GLN A 371 14.54 -13.69 14.00
CA GLN A 371 14.78 -12.74 12.89
C GLN A 371 14.68 -13.41 11.52
N GLU A 372 15.27 -14.60 11.36
CA GLU A 372 15.22 -15.38 10.11
C GLU A 372 13.81 -15.87 9.73
N GLN A 373 12.90 -15.99 10.69
CA GLN A 373 11.53 -16.47 10.48
C GLN A 373 10.52 -15.33 10.36
N LEU A 374 10.84 -14.15 10.91
CA LEU A 374 9.94 -12.99 10.89
C LEU A 374 9.72 -12.48 9.47
N SER A 375 8.47 -12.46 9.04
CA SER A 375 8.05 -11.79 7.80
C SER A 375 7.56 -10.37 8.06
N TYR A 376 7.14 -10.02 9.28
CA TYR A 376 6.83 -8.66 9.74
C TYR A 376 6.82 -8.63 11.28
N GLY A 377 6.88 -7.43 11.86
CA GLY A 377 7.02 -7.23 13.31
C GLY A 377 6.01 -8.01 14.15
N ALA A 378 4.72 -7.97 13.79
CA ALA A 378 3.66 -8.58 14.60
C ALA A 378 3.72 -10.12 14.71
N GLU A 379 4.39 -10.83 13.80
CA GLU A 379 4.53 -12.31 13.88
C GLU A 379 5.31 -12.76 15.13
N ILE A 380 6.09 -11.86 15.74
CA ILE A 380 6.87 -12.17 16.94
C ILE A 380 6.01 -12.69 18.09
N VAL A 381 4.77 -12.21 18.21
CA VAL A 381 3.89 -12.53 19.35
C VAL A 381 3.55 -14.02 19.34
N GLU A 382 3.17 -14.55 18.18
CA GLU A 382 2.85 -15.98 18.05
C GLU A 382 4.12 -16.85 18.09
N LEU A 383 5.20 -16.41 17.43
CA LEU A 383 6.47 -17.16 17.38
C LEU A 383 7.10 -17.35 18.77
N THR A 384 6.88 -16.41 19.68
CA THR A 384 7.50 -16.39 21.01
C THR A 384 6.55 -16.78 22.14
N ASP A 385 5.32 -17.17 21.85
CA ASP A 385 4.29 -17.48 22.85
C ASP A 385 4.75 -18.50 23.91
N LEU A 386 5.59 -19.47 23.51
CA LEU A 386 6.13 -20.49 24.41
C LEU A 386 7.02 -19.94 25.53
N PHE A 387 7.63 -18.76 25.34
CA PHE A 387 8.53 -18.15 26.33
C PHE A 387 7.78 -17.46 27.47
N PHE A 388 6.48 -17.23 27.28
CA PHE A 388 5.60 -16.58 28.27
C PHE A 388 4.66 -17.55 28.98
N LYS A 389 4.91 -18.87 28.86
CA LYS A 389 4.12 -19.93 29.48
C LYS A 389 5.00 -20.74 30.42
N GLN A 390 4.51 -21.12 31.58
CA GLN A 390 5.25 -22.07 32.44
C GLN A 390 4.96 -23.50 32.01
N GLU A 391 3.68 -23.83 31.86
CA GLU A 391 3.18 -25.13 31.38
C GLU A 391 3.02 -25.14 29.85
N ILE A 392 3.33 -26.28 29.24
CA ILE A 392 3.25 -26.50 27.78
C ILE A 392 2.47 -27.77 27.47
N GLN A 393 1.86 -27.78 26.29
CA GLN A 393 1.18 -28.94 25.73
C GLN A 393 2.08 -29.62 24.70
N TYR A 394 1.90 -30.92 24.54
CA TYR A 394 2.64 -31.76 23.60
C TYR A 394 1.67 -32.26 22.54
N ASP A 395 1.99 -32.02 21.27
CA ASP A 395 1.27 -32.64 20.16
C ASP A 395 1.65 -34.12 20.01
N GLU A 396 0.99 -34.82 19.09
CA GLU A 396 1.23 -36.27 18.85
C GLU A 396 2.70 -36.57 18.52
N ALA A 397 3.34 -35.72 17.71
CA ALA A 397 4.74 -35.90 17.32
C ALA A 397 5.72 -35.66 18.48
N ALA A 398 5.42 -34.69 19.34
CA ALA A 398 6.14 -34.43 20.57
C ALA A 398 5.97 -35.60 21.56
N MET A 399 4.76 -36.14 21.71
CA MET A 399 4.52 -37.30 22.57
C MET A 399 5.27 -38.54 22.07
N GLU A 400 5.28 -38.82 20.76
CA GLU A 400 6.06 -39.93 20.18
C GLU A 400 7.55 -39.81 20.51
N VAL A 401 8.10 -38.59 20.54
CA VAL A 401 9.48 -38.34 20.96
C VAL A 401 9.68 -38.66 22.45
N LEU A 402 8.72 -38.30 23.31
CA LEU A 402 8.79 -38.47 24.76
C LEU A 402 8.61 -39.93 25.21
N GLU A 403 7.94 -40.76 24.42
CA GLU A 403 7.75 -42.20 24.68
C GLU A 403 9.01 -43.04 24.44
N GLY A 404 10.10 -42.46 23.94
CA GLY A 404 11.35 -43.17 23.70
C GLY A 404 11.97 -43.73 24.99
N GLU A 405 12.46 -44.97 24.95
CA GLU A 405 13.06 -45.66 26.12
C GLU A 405 14.22 -44.88 26.77
N GLN A 406 14.98 -44.10 25.98
CA GLN A 406 16.09 -43.29 26.48
C GLN A 406 15.67 -42.01 27.20
N VAL A 407 14.41 -41.58 27.05
CA VAL A 407 13.96 -40.25 27.47
C VAL A 407 14.13 -40.03 28.97
N PRO A 408 13.70 -40.95 29.87
CA PRO A 408 13.88 -40.75 31.31
C PRO A 408 15.36 -40.52 31.69
N GLU A 409 16.25 -41.38 31.21
CA GLU A 409 17.70 -41.30 31.49
C GLU A 409 18.30 -39.97 30.99
N VAL A 410 17.94 -39.56 29.76
CA VAL A 410 18.44 -38.31 29.16
C VAL A 410 17.94 -37.09 29.93
N LEU A 411 16.65 -37.04 30.26
CA LEU A 411 16.05 -35.89 30.93
C LEU A 411 16.46 -35.77 32.40
N GLU A 412 16.58 -36.88 33.13
CA GLU A 412 17.09 -36.88 34.51
C GLU A 412 18.54 -36.38 34.57
N THR A 413 19.40 -36.91 33.69
CA THR A 413 20.80 -36.47 33.60
C THR A 413 20.90 -35.00 33.21
N PHE A 414 20.11 -34.57 32.23
CA PHE A 414 20.09 -33.16 31.81
C PHE A 414 19.62 -32.23 32.92
N LYS A 415 18.54 -32.58 33.63
CA LYS A 415 18.02 -31.80 34.77
C LYS A 415 19.07 -31.65 35.85
N LYS A 416 19.72 -32.75 36.25
CA LYS A 416 20.82 -32.73 37.22
C LYS A 416 21.93 -31.77 36.79
N ASN A 417 22.41 -31.92 35.55
CA ASN A 417 23.51 -31.13 35.02
C ASN A 417 23.19 -29.63 34.90
N LEU A 418 21.91 -29.27 34.69
CA LEU A 418 21.47 -27.86 34.70
C LEU A 418 21.47 -27.26 36.12
N HIS A 419 21.11 -28.03 37.15
CA HIS A 419 21.14 -27.55 38.55
C HIS A 419 22.56 -27.33 39.09
N GLU A 420 23.56 -27.99 38.49
CA GLU A 420 24.97 -27.84 38.85
C GLU A 420 25.66 -26.65 38.13
N LEU A 421 24.93 -25.90 37.29
CA LEU A 421 25.48 -24.73 36.60
C LEU A 421 25.62 -23.53 37.53
N GLU A 422 26.82 -22.95 37.57
CA GLU A 422 27.07 -21.65 38.23
C GLU A 422 26.46 -20.49 37.43
N GLU A 423 26.55 -20.54 36.10
CA GLU A 423 26.01 -19.52 35.19
C GLU A 423 25.13 -20.16 34.11
N PHE A 424 23.87 -19.72 34.04
CA PHE A 424 22.87 -20.24 33.10
C PHE A 424 22.94 -19.52 31.75
N THR A 425 24.03 -19.72 31.01
CA THR A 425 24.29 -19.12 29.68
C THR A 425 24.16 -20.15 28.55
N PRO A 426 23.90 -19.72 27.29
CA PRO A 426 23.81 -20.66 26.17
C PRO A 426 25.06 -21.54 25.98
N GLU A 427 26.25 -20.98 26.16
CA GLU A 427 27.51 -21.73 26.06
C GLU A 427 27.60 -22.84 27.10
N ASN A 428 27.17 -22.56 28.33
CA ASN A 428 27.21 -23.51 29.42
C ASN A 428 26.11 -24.57 29.27
N ILE A 429 24.90 -24.19 28.84
CA ILE A 429 23.83 -25.15 28.49
C ILE A 429 24.29 -26.10 27.39
N LYS A 430 24.95 -25.58 26.34
CA LYS A 430 25.51 -26.40 25.26
C LYS A 430 26.59 -27.37 25.76
N LYS A 431 27.43 -26.97 26.72
CA LYS A 431 28.39 -27.87 27.37
C LYS A 431 27.66 -28.97 28.16
N GLN A 432 26.57 -28.65 28.85
CA GLN A 432 25.80 -29.65 29.60
C GLN A 432 25.11 -30.66 28.70
N ILE A 433 24.53 -30.24 27.56
CA ILE A 433 23.99 -31.19 26.57
C ILE A 433 25.09 -32.17 26.10
N LYS A 434 26.33 -31.69 25.91
CA LYS A 434 27.48 -32.57 25.60
C LYS A 434 27.92 -33.45 26.77
N ALA A 435 27.72 -33.03 28.02
CA ALA A 435 28.00 -33.85 29.19
C ALA A 435 26.99 -35.01 29.27
N VAL A 436 25.69 -34.72 29.10
CA VAL A 436 24.63 -35.75 29.02
C VAL A 436 24.93 -36.76 27.91
N GLN A 437 25.43 -36.30 26.75
CA GLN A 437 25.86 -37.18 25.67
C GLN A 437 26.95 -38.17 26.10
N LYS A 438 27.90 -37.74 26.94
CA LYS A 438 29.00 -38.59 27.42
C LYS A 438 28.55 -39.54 28.52
N GLU A 439 27.68 -39.09 29.41
CA GLU A 439 27.18 -39.86 30.55
C GLU A 439 26.20 -40.96 30.13
N THR A 440 25.25 -40.63 29.25
CA THR A 440 24.18 -41.56 28.81
C THR A 440 24.56 -42.33 27.54
N GLY A 441 25.55 -41.85 26.78
CA GLY A 441 25.94 -42.42 25.48
C GLY A 441 24.99 -42.11 24.31
N HIS A 442 23.82 -41.51 24.56
CA HIS A 442 22.86 -41.14 23.51
C HIS A 442 23.32 -39.94 22.69
N LYS A 443 23.04 -39.93 21.38
CA LYS A 443 23.49 -38.90 20.42
C LYS A 443 22.42 -38.56 19.39
N GLY A 444 22.60 -37.44 18.69
CA GLY A 444 21.71 -37.04 17.59
C GLY A 444 20.26 -36.90 18.04
N LYS A 445 19.32 -37.42 17.24
CA LYS A 445 17.87 -37.33 17.54
C LYS A 445 17.52 -37.85 18.95
N LYS A 446 18.16 -38.94 19.39
CA LYS A 446 17.91 -39.57 20.71
C LYS A 446 18.32 -38.72 21.91
N LEU A 447 19.17 -37.71 21.72
CA LEU A 447 19.59 -36.77 22.76
C LEU A 447 18.87 -35.43 22.63
N PHE A 448 18.93 -34.82 21.45
CA PHE A 448 18.47 -33.45 21.24
C PHE A 448 16.95 -33.32 21.20
N MET A 449 16.23 -34.31 20.64
CA MET A 449 14.76 -34.22 20.55
C MET A 449 14.08 -34.37 21.91
N PRO A 450 14.46 -35.31 22.79
CA PRO A 450 13.89 -35.37 24.13
C PRO A 450 14.06 -34.06 24.89
N VAL A 451 15.28 -33.49 24.89
CA VAL A 451 15.56 -32.22 25.55
C VAL A 451 14.74 -31.08 24.93
N ARG A 452 14.70 -30.98 23.59
CA ARG A 452 13.90 -29.95 22.92
C ARG A 452 12.43 -30.06 23.28
N VAL A 453 11.83 -31.23 23.06
CA VAL A 453 10.41 -31.41 23.31
C VAL A 453 10.11 -31.14 24.78
N ALA A 454 10.84 -31.75 25.71
CA ALA A 454 10.57 -31.55 27.14
C ALA A 454 10.76 -30.09 27.61
N THR A 455 11.61 -29.31 26.96
CA THR A 455 11.85 -27.91 27.35
C THR A 455 11.00 -26.91 26.59
N THR A 456 10.57 -27.18 25.35
CA THR A 456 9.87 -26.20 24.49
C THR A 456 8.48 -26.64 24.03
N GLY A 457 8.14 -27.93 24.15
CA GLY A 457 6.89 -28.52 23.68
C GLY A 457 6.83 -28.73 22.16
N GLN A 458 7.91 -28.43 21.45
CA GLN A 458 7.94 -28.39 19.99
C GLN A 458 9.00 -29.34 19.43
N THR A 459 8.74 -29.92 18.26
CA THR A 459 9.69 -30.79 17.55
C THR A 459 10.65 -30.01 16.64
N HIS A 460 10.38 -28.74 16.42
CA HIS A 460 11.23 -27.78 15.71
C HIS A 460 11.40 -26.51 16.57
N GLY A 461 12.18 -25.54 16.09
CA GLY A 461 12.35 -24.25 16.76
C GLY A 461 13.78 -23.70 16.65
N PRO A 462 14.07 -22.61 17.36
CA PRO A 462 15.38 -21.97 17.32
C PRO A 462 16.47 -22.85 17.97
N GLU A 463 17.70 -22.32 17.98
CA GLU A 463 18.85 -22.97 18.61
C GLU A 463 18.53 -23.30 20.08
N LEU A 464 18.69 -24.58 20.45
CA LEU A 464 18.13 -25.13 21.67
C LEU A 464 18.77 -24.54 22.94
N PRO A 465 20.10 -24.51 23.10
CA PRO A 465 20.76 -23.76 24.17
C PRO A 465 20.28 -22.32 24.35
N ASN A 466 20.11 -21.56 23.26
CA ASN A 466 19.62 -20.19 23.35
C ASN A 466 18.16 -20.13 23.83
N ALA A 467 17.29 -21.03 23.34
CA ALA A 467 15.91 -21.10 23.79
C ALA A 467 15.81 -21.46 25.28
N ILE A 468 16.60 -22.45 25.73
CA ILE A 468 16.66 -22.87 27.14
C ILE A 468 17.16 -21.71 28.02
N HIS A 469 18.17 -20.97 27.56
CA HIS A 469 18.67 -19.78 28.26
C HIS A 469 17.56 -18.77 28.52
N LEU A 470 16.81 -18.38 27.48
CA LEU A 470 15.75 -17.38 27.59
C LEU A 470 14.53 -17.86 28.38
N LEU A 471 14.23 -19.16 28.37
CA LEU A 471 13.19 -19.74 29.21
C LEU A 471 13.51 -19.64 30.71
N GLY A 472 14.79 -19.60 31.05
CA GLY A 472 15.26 -19.58 32.42
C GLY A 472 15.23 -20.95 33.10
N LEU A 473 16.10 -21.11 34.10
CA LEU A 473 16.30 -22.38 34.81
C LEU A 473 15.01 -22.86 35.51
N GLU A 474 14.24 -21.95 36.10
CA GLU A 474 13.01 -22.27 36.83
C GLU A 474 11.97 -22.91 35.91
N THR A 475 11.62 -22.24 34.81
CA THR A 475 10.66 -22.74 33.81
C THR A 475 11.09 -24.08 33.23
N VAL A 476 12.37 -24.19 32.85
CA VAL A 476 12.94 -25.42 32.29
C VAL A 476 12.85 -26.57 33.30
N THR A 477 13.15 -26.31 34.58
CA THR A 477 13.07 -27.32 35.63
C THR A 477 11.64 -27.82 35.84
N VAL A 478 10.65 -26.91 35.86
CA VAL A 478 9.23 -27.29 35.99
C VAL A 478 8.82 -28.19 34.83
N ARG A 479 9.10 -27.79 33.59
CA ARG A 479 8.74 -28.56 32.40
C ARG A 479 9.40 -29.95 32.36
N LEU A 480 10.67 -30.05 32.76
CA LEU A 480 11.37 -31.34 32.86
C LEU A 480 10.73 -32.26 33.92
N ASN A 481 10.36 -31.71 35.09
CA ASN A 481 9.69 -32.48 36.13
C ASN A 481 8.31 -32.97 35.67
N ASP A 482 7.53 -32.14 35.00
CA ASP A 482 6.20 -32.51 34.49
C ASP A 482 6.28 -33.69 33.52
N VAL A 483 7.27 -33.69 32.62
CA VAL A 483 7.49 -34.81 31.68
C VAL A 483 7.92 -36.06 32.44
N LEU A 484 8.91 -35.96 33.34
CA LEU A 484 9.39 -37.11 34.10
C LEU A 484 8.30 -37.73 34.97
N SER A 485 7.43 -36.92 35.59
CA SER A 485 6.28 -37.41 36.35
C SER A 485 5.26 -38.11 35.47
N LYS A 486 5.00 -37.61 34.25
CA LYS A 486 4.10 -38.27 33.29
C LYS A 486 4.65 -39.60 32.77
N LEU A 487 5.97 -39.74 32.64
CA LEU A 487 6.61 -40.98 32.20
C LEU A 487 6.70 -42.06 33.29
N GLN A 488 6.54 -41.67 34.56
CA GLN A 488 6.53 -42.59 35.71
C GLN A 488 5.12 -43.03 36.13
N ALA A 489 4.07 -42.36 35.61
CA ALA A 489 2.66 -42.68 35.83
C ALA A 489 2.16 -43.67 34.77
#